data_AF-A0A2H5Y470-F1
#
_entry.id   AF-A0A2H5Y470-F1
#
_cell.length_a   1.000
_cell.length_b   1.000
_cell.length_c   1.000
_cell.angle_alpha   90.00
_cell.angle_beta   90.00
_cell.angle_gamma   90.00
#
_symmetry.space_group_name_H-M   'P 1'
#
loop_
_entity.id
_entity.type
_entity.pdbx_description
1 polymer ?
#
loop_
_entity_poly.entity_id
_entity_poly.type
_entity_poly.pdbx_seq_one_letter_code
_entity_poly.pdbx_strand_id
1 'polypeptide(L)'
;MGILLILHSTWRWVVLLAALGALYGLIREGQGGALPSLLKRSIRFYPVILDLQVAFGILLWLAQRFGGGPLTPVQVIHPVWGLLAAGAAHAAAAFREREHPIRTRGMLIAYTLSLALILVALASVGAFPFGRR
;
A
#
# COMPACT_ATOMS: atom_id res chain seq x y z
N MET A 1 12.22 19.04 -3.86
CA MET A 1 12.37 17.63 -4.26
C MET A 1 12.93 16.75 -3.13
N GLY A 2 14.07 17.09 -2.51
CA GLY A 2 14.74 16.23 -1.52
C GLY A 2 13.89 15.81 -0.31
N ILE A 3 13.22 16.75 0.36
CA ILE A 3 12.43 16.42 1.56
C ILE A 3 11.22 15.53 1.26
N LEU A 4 10.54 15.77 0.14
CA LEU A 4 9.39 14.98 -0.29
C LEU A 4 9.80 13.55 -0.67
N LEU A 5 10.97 13.38 -1.29
CA LEU A 5 11.52 12.07 -1.61
C LEU A 5 11.86 11.29 -0.34
N ILE A 6 12.46 11.94 0.65
CA ILE A 6 12.75 11.34 1.96
C ILE A 6 11.44 10.91 2.64
N LEU A 7 10.45 11.79 2.69
CA LEU A 7 9.14 11.48 3.27
C LEU A 7 8.50 10.27 2.57
N HIS A 8 8.40 10.28 1.24
CA HIS A 8 7.84 9.16 0.48
C HIS A 8 8.62 7.85 0.67
N SER A 9 9.95 7.91 0.74
CA SER A 9 10.82 6.74 0.90
C SER A 9 10.71 6.14 2.31
N THR A 10 10.62 6.99 3.33
CA THR A 10 10.46 6.56 4.72
C THR A 10 9.04 6.07 4.98
N TRP A 11 8.03 6.79 4.48
CA TRP A 11 6.62 6.45 4.66
C TRP A 11 6.26 5.08 4.06
N ARG A 12 6.97 4.66 3.01
CA ARG A 12 6.88 3.31 2.44
C ARG A 12 7.02 2.20 3.48
N TRP A 13 7.93 2.35 4.45
CA TRP A 13 8.10 1.35 5.51
C TRP A 13 6.90 1.31 6.45
N VAL A 14 6.31 2.48 6.73
CA VAL A 14 5.07 2.58 7.53
C VAL A 14 3.92 1.86 6.81
N VAL A 15 3.79 2.03 5.50
CA VAL A 15 2.80 1.32 4.67
C VAL A 15 2.99 -0.19 4.76
N LEU A 16 4.23 -0.68 4.57
CA LEU A 16 4.52 -2.12 4.61
C LEU A 16 4.21 -2.71 5.99
N LEU A 17 4.61 -2.04 7.06
CA LEU A 17 4.30 -2.48 8.43
C LEU A 17 2.78 -2.48 8.70
N ALA A 18 2.07 -1.46 8.23
CA ALA A 18 0.60 -1.39 8.35
C ALA A 18 -0.08 -2.52 7.57
N ALA A 19 0.37 -2.81 6.34
CA ALA A 19 -0.14 -3.91 5.52
C ALA A 19 0.07 -5.27 6.19
N LEU A 20 1.29 -5.55 6.66
CA LEU A 20 1.62 -6.79 7.36
C LEU A 20 0.82 -6.94 8.65
N GLY A 21 0.69 -5.87 9.44
CA GLY A 21 -0.13 -5.87 10.65
C GLY A 21 -1.62 -6.12 10.34
N ALA A 22 -2.14 -5.53 9.27
CA ALA A 22 -3.52 -5.75 8.84
C ALA A 22 -3.76 -7.21 8.41
N LEU A 23 -2.87 -7.78 7.59
CA LEU A 23 -2.96 -9.17 7.13
C LEU A 23 -2.85 -10.15 8.30
N TYR A 24 -1.85 -9.97 9.17
CA TYR A 24 -1.69 -10.81 10.36
C TYR A 24 -2.92 -10.71 11.28
N GLY A 25 -3.46 -9.50 11.47
CA GLY A 25 -4.69 -9.28 12.20
C GLY A 25 -5.88 -10.04 11.61
N LEU A 26 -6.10 -9.97 10.29
CA LEU A 26 -7.19 -10.68 9.63
C LEU A 26 -7.03 -12.21 9.72
N ILE A 27 -5.80 -12.73 9.59
CA ILE A 27 -5.51 -14.16 9.78
C ILE A 27 -5.87 -14.60 11.20
N ARG A 28 -5.47 -13.82 12.22
CA ARG A 28 -5.76 -14.12 13.63
C ARG A 28 -7.26 -14.03 13.94
N GLU A 29 -7.94 -13.04 13.39
CA GLU A 29 -9.39 -12.90 13.50
C GLU A 29 -10.12 -14.11 12.90
N GLY A 30 -9.71 -14.57 11.71
CA GLY A 30 -10.30 -15.75 11.07
C GLY A 30 -10.07 -17.06 11.83
N GLN A 31 -9.10 -17.10 12.72
CA GLN A 31 -8.83 -18.22 13.63
C GLN A 31 -9.57 -18.07 14.98
N GLY A 32 -10.42 -17.05 15.15
CA GLY A 32 -11.13 -16.76 16.40
C GLY A 32 -10.26 -16.16 17.51
N GLY A 33 -9.06 -15.67 17.18
CA GLY A 33 -8.15 -15.09 18.16
C GLY A 33 -8.56 -13.68 18.61
N ALA A 34 -8.36 -13.38 19.90
CA ALA A 34 -8.53 -12.02 20.40
C ALA A 34 -7.50 -11.08 19.75
N LEU A 35 -7.97 -9.98 19.16
CA LEU A 35 -7.10 -9.01 18.51
C LEU A 35 -6.67 -7.88 19.45
N PRO A 36 -5.36 -7.65 19.64
CA PRO A 36 -4.87 -6.45 20.31
C PRO A 36 -5.27 -5.19 19.54
N SER A 37 -5.35 -4.06 20.27
CA SER A 37 -5.78 -2.76 19.73
C SER A 37 -4.94 -2.29 18.54
N LEU A 38 -3.64 -2.62 18.54
CA LEU A 38 -2.72 -2.28 17.46
C LEU A 38 -3.13 -2.93 16.13
N LEU A 39 -3.43 -4.24 16.11
CA LEU A 39 -3.82 -4.94 14.88
C LEU A 39 -5.19 -4.44 14.36
N LYS A 40 -6.14 -4.16 15.27
CA LYS A 40 -7.42 -3.54 14.90
C LYS A 40 -7.20 -2.19 14.22
N ARG A 41 -6.26 -1.37 14.72
CA ARG A 41 -5.88 -0.10 14.10
C ARG A 41 -5.23 -0.31 12.75
N SER A 42 -4.32 -1.27 12.60
CA SER A 42 -3.69 -1.58 11.30
C SER A 42 -4.73 -1.97 10.25
N ILE A 43 -5.67 -2.86 10.58
CA ILE A 43 -6.77 -3.23 9.66
C ILE A 43 -7.59 -2.00 9.26
N ARG A 44 -7.93 -1.13 10.21
CA ARG A 44 -8.77 0.05 9.95
C ARG A 44 -8.06 1.10 9.10
N PHE A 45 -6.81 1.41 9.43
CA PHE A 45 -6.08 2.57 8.92
C PHE A 45 -5.13 2.26 7.78
N TYR A 46 -4.87 0.99 7.45
CA TYR A 46 -4.01 0.61 6.34
C TYR A 46 -4.34 1.34 5.02
N PRO A 47 -5.62 1.37 4.54
CA PRO A 47 -5.95 2.11 3.32
C PRO A 47 -5.58 3.60 3.39
N VAL A 48 -5.82 4.25 4.53
CA VAL A 48 -5.50 5.67 4.74
C VAL A 48 -4.00 5.93 4.72
N ILE A 49 -3.21 5.04 5.35
CA ILE A 49 -1.74 5.12 5.34
C ILE A 49 -1.20 4.96 3.91
N LEU A 50 -1.80 4.05 3.13
CA LEU A 50 -1.48 3.85 1.72
C LEU A 50 -1.87 5.07 0.86
N ASP A 51 -3.03 5.69 1.11
CA ASP A 51 -3.45 6.91 0.40
C ASP A 51 -2.43 8.03 0.57
N LEU A 52 -1.86 8.21 1.77
CA LEU A 52 -0.78 9.17 2.01
C LEU A 52 0.49 8.85 1.22
N GLN A 53 0.85 7.57 1.09
CA GLN A 53 1.99 7.15 0.25
C GLN A 53 1.77 7.51 -1.21
N VAL A 54 0.57 7.24 -1.73
CA VAL A 54 0.18 7.53 -3.11
C VAL A 54 0.15 9.04 -3.33
N ALA A 55 -0.40 9.82 -2.39
CA ALA A 55 -0.39 11.27 -2.46
C ALA A 55 1.04 11.83 -2.53
N PHE A 56 1.95 11.37 -1.67
CA PHE A 56 3.37 11.77 -1.75
C PHE A 56 4.00 11.36 -3.08
N GLY A 57 3.66 10.19 -3.61
CA GLY A 57 4.13 9.73 -4.92
C GLY A 57 3.64 10.60 -6.08
N ILE A 58 2.37 11.00 -6.07
CA ILE A 58 1.78 11.91 -7.06
C ILE A 58 2.44 13.29 -6.97
N LEU A 59 2.65 13.82 -5.77
CA LEU A 59 3.34 15.10 -5.59
C LEU A 59 4.78 15.06 -6.11
N LEU A 60 5.50 13.94 -5.89
CA LEU A 60 6.84 13.74 -6.47
C LEU A 60 6.80 13.71 -7.98
N TRP A 61 5.87 12.95 -8.54
CA TRP A 61 5.68 12.83 -9.98
C TRP A 61 5.37 14.19 -10.62
N LEU A 62 4.45 14.97 -10.04
CA LEU A 62 4.14 16.34 -10.48
C LEU A 62 5.37 17.25 -10.39
N ALA A 63 6.09 17.24 -9.27
CA ALA A 63 7.29 18.04 -9.11
C ALA A 63 8.36 17.71 -10.17
N GLN A 64 8.50 16.44 -10.55
CA GLN A 64 9.41 16.02 -11.62
C GLN A 64 8.91 16.48 -12.99
N ARG A 65 7.60 16.38 -13.24
CA ARG A 65 6.97 16.79 -14.51
C ARG A 65 7.12 18.29 -14.77
N PHE A 66 6.94 19.12 -13.75
CA PHE A 66 7.13 20.57 -13.83
C PHE A 66 8.60 21.00 -13.94
N GLY A 67 9.55 20.10 -13.64
CA GLY A 67 10.98 20.32 -13.80
C GLY A 67 11.49 20.25 -15.25
N GLY A 68 10.62 20.01 -16.24
CA GLY A 68 10.93 20.12 -17.67
C GLY A 68 11.69 18.95 -18.30
N GLY A 69 12.02 17.90 -17.55
CA GLY A 69 12.69 16.71 -18.08
C GLY A 69 11.75 15.79 -18.89
N PRO A 70 12.29 14.94 -19.78
CA PRO A 70 11.53 13.91 -20.48
C PRO A 70 10.97 12.87 -19.49
N LEU A 71 9.74 12.42 -19.73
CA LEU A 71 9.13 11.35 -18.94
C LEU A 71 9.74 10.01 -19.30
N THR A 72 10.27 9.32 -18.30
CA THR A 72 10.65 7.92 -18.42
C THR A 72 9.42 7.02 -18.25
N PRO A 73 9.38 5.82 -18.88
CA PRO A 73 8.29 4.87 -18.69
C PRO A 73 8.04 4.54 -17.20
N VAL A 74 9.11 4.45 -16.41
CA VAL A 74 9.05 4.19 -14.96
C VAL A 74 8.29 5.29 -14.22
N GLN A 75 8.50 6.56 -14.58
CA GLN A 75 7.80 7.69 -13.96
C GLN A 75 6.29 7.66 -14.22
N VAL A 76 5.84 7.05 -15.31
CA VAL A 76 4.39 6.92 -15.62
C VAL A 76 3.80 5.67 -14.97
N ILE A 77 4.51 4.54 -15.05
CA ILE A 77 4.01 3.24 -14.58
C ILE A 77 3.95 3.15 -13.05
N HIS A 78 4.93 3.74 -12.35
CA HIS A 78 5.00 3.69 -10.90
C HIS A 78 3.75 4.26 -10.17
N PRO A 79 3.27 5.49 -10.47
CA PRO A 79 2.08 6.02 -9.82
C PRO A 79 0.81 5.23 -10.16
N VAL A 80 0.74 4.60 -11.35
CA VAL A 80 -0.38 3.71 -11.72
C VAL A 80 -0.45 2.51 -10.78
N TRP A 81 0.68 1.86 -10.47
CA TRP A 81 0.69 0.77 -9.48
C TRP A 81 0.25 1.22 -8.09
N GLY A 82 0.65 2.42 -7.67
CA GLY A 82 0.22 3.00 -6.40
C GLY A 82 -1.30 3.20 -6.33
N LEU A 83 -1.91 3.75 -7.38
CA LEU A 83 -3.35 3.93 -7.47
C LEU A 83 -4.11 2.59 -7.48
N LEU A 84 -3.62 1.61 -8.25
CA LEU A 84 -4.21 0.26 -8.25
C LEU A 84 -4.12 -0.40 -6.87
N ALA A 85 -2.99 -0.26 -6.18
CA ALA A 85 -2.82 -0.78 -4.83
C ALA A 85 -3.78 -0.13 -3.83
N ALA A 86 -3.96 1.19 -3.90
CA ALA A 86 -4.92 1.92 -3.07
C ALA A 86 -6.37 1.48 -3.37
N GLY A 87 -6.73 1.37 -4.64
CA GLY A 87 -8.05 0.86 -5.06
C GLY A 87 -8.31 -0.54 -4.52
N ALA A 88 -7.33 -1.46 -4.62
CA ALA A 88 -7.43 -2.80 -4.05
C ALA A 88 -7.58 -2.78 -2.51
N ALA A 89 -6.87 -1.89 -1.80
CA ALA A 89 -7.04 -1.74 -0.35
C ALA A 89 -8.46 -1.26 0.01
N HIS A 90 -8.98 -0.27 -0.72
CA HIS A 90 -10.34 0.24 -0.50
C HIS A 90 -11.43 -0.76 -0.85
N ALA A 91 -11.20 -1.68 -1.79
CA ALA A 91 -12.14 -2.77 -2.09
C ALA A 91 -12.47 -3.64 -0.86
N ALA A 92 -11.61 -3.66 0.17
CA ALA A 92 -11.92 -4.29 1.46
C ALA A 92 -13.18 -3.71 2.13
N ALA A 93 -13.55 -2.46 1.84
CA ALA A 93 -14.75 -1.82 2.38
C ALA A 93 -16.04 -2.56 1.99
N ALA A 94 -16.10 -3.13 0.78
CA ALA A 94 -17.25 -3.90 0.30
C ALA A 94 -17.54 -5.17 1.14
N PHE A 95 -16.56 -5.61 1.93
CA PHE A 95 -16.66 -6.79 2.78
C PHE A 95 -16.87 -6.45 4.27
N ARG A 96 -16.71 -5.19 4.70
CA ARG A 96 -16.73 -4.81 6.13
C ARG A 96 -18.05 -5.10 6.83
N GLU A 97 -19.15 -4.94 6.12
CA GLU A 97 -20.52 -5.15 6.62
C GLU A 97 -20.99 -6.61 6.46
N ARG A 98 -20.17 -7.48 5.86
CA ARG A 98 -20.51 -8.89 5.70
C ARG A 98 -20.32 -9.65 7.02
N GLU A 99 -20.98 -10.79 7.12
CA GLU A 99 -20.82 -11.70 8.26
C GLU A 99 -19.53 -12.51 8.16
N HIS A 100 -19.06 -13.02 9.31
CA HIS A 100 -17.95 -13.97 9.34
C HIS A 100 -18.41 -15.32 8.76
N PRO A 101 -17.63 -16.00 7.88
CA PRO A 101 -16.24 -15.74 7.52
C PRO A 101 -16.03 -14.89 6.24
N ILE A 102 -17.11 -14.49 5.56
CA ILE A 102 -17.03 -13.79 4.26
C ILE A 102 -16.30 -12.46 4.40
N ARG A 103 -16.58 -11.69 5.47
CA ARG A 103 -15.87 -10.45 5.77
C ARG A 103 -14.36 -10.64 5.80
N THR A 104 -13.89 -11.52 6.67
CA THR A 104 -12.46 -11.73 6.91
C THR A 104 -11.75 -12.21 5.65
N ARG A 105 -12.33 -13.17 4.92
CA ARG A 105 -11.76 -13.68 3.66
C ARG A 105 -11.70 -12.61 2.58
N GLY A 106 -12.79 -11.86 2.38
CA GLY A 106 -12.84 -10.80 1.37
C GLY A 106 -11.84 -9.69 1.64
N MET A 107 -11.76 -9.23 2.91
CA MET A 107 -10.75 -8.25 3.32
C MET A 107 -9.32 -8.77 3.17
N LEU A 108 -9.07 -10.05 3.50
CA LEU A 108 -7.75 -10.67 3.36
C LEU A 108 -7.30 -10.71 1.89
N ILE A 109 -8.19 -11.11 0.98
CA ILE A 109 -7.91 -11.12 -0.47
C ILE A 109 -7.61 -9.71 -0.96
N ALA A 110 -8.43 -8.72 -0.61
CA ALA A 110 -8.25 -7.33 -1.01
C ALA A 110 -6.90 -6.76 -0.52
N TYR A 111 -6.54 -6.98 0.74
CA TYR A 111 -5.27 -6.51 1.29
C TYR A 111 -4.07 -7.28 0.75
N THR A 112 -4.21 -8.57 0.43
CA THR A 112 -3.16 -9.36 -0.20
C THR A 112 -2.89 -8.87 -1.62
N LEU A 113 -3.94 -8.61 -2.40
CA LEU A 113 -3.82 -8.03 -3.74
C LEU A 113 -3.16 -6.64 -3.69
N SER A 114 -3.60 -5.80 -2.76
CA SER A 114 -3.00 -4.48 -2.53
C SER A 114 -1.49 -4.59 -2.22
N LEU A 115 -1.10 -5.48 -1.30
CA LEU A 115 0.32 -5.70 -0.99
C LEU A 115 1.11 -6.23 -2.19
N ALA A 116 0.55 -7.15 -2.96
CA ALA A 116 1.18 -7.66 -4.18
C ALA A 116 1.46 -6.53 -5.19
N LEU A 117 0.49 -5.63 -5.40
CA LEU A 117 0.64 -4.46 -6.27
C LEU A 117 1.70 -3.48 -5.74
N ILE A 118 1.81 -3.29 -4.42
CA ILE A 118 2.89 -2.49 -3.80
C ILE A 118 4.26 -3.12 -4.11
N LEU A 119 4.40 -4.44 -4.01
CA LEU A 119 5.65 -5.13 -4.31
C LEU A 119 6.03 -5.03 -5.80
N VAL A 120 5.05 -5.08 -6.70
CA VAL A 120 5.27 -4.82 -8.13
C VAL A 120 5.73 -3.37 -8.36
N ALA A 121 5.11 -2.40 -7.68
CA ALA A 121 5.53 -0.99 -7.75
C ALA A 121 6.99 -0.81 -7.32
N LEU A 122 7.39 -1.44 -6.20
CA LEU A 122 8.76 -1.47 -5.68
C LEU A 122 9.75 -2.11 -6.67
N ALA A 123 9.38 -3.23 -7.28
CA ALA A 123 10.21 -3.92 -8.26
C ALA A 123 10.43 -3.07 -9.52
N SER A 124 9.38 -2.39 -10.00
CA SER A 124 9.45 -1.57 -11.22
C SER A 124 10.41 -0.39 -11.12
N VAL A 125 10.74 0.06 -9.90
CA VAL A 125 11.68 1.16 -9.64
C VAL A 125 13.07 0.67 -9.19
N GLY A 126 13.33 -0.64 -9.25
CA GLY A 126 14.61 -1.22 -8.84
C GLY A 126 14.90 -1.10 -7.34
N ALA A 127 13.87 -0.91 -6.50
CA ALA A 127 14.04 -0.69 -5.07
C ALA A 127 14.29 -1.97 -4.24
N PHE A 128 14.47 -3.12 -4.89
CA PHE A 128 14.91 -4.34 -4.21
C PHE A 128 16.44 -4.39 -4.14
N PRO A 129 17.05 -4.64 -2.97
CA PRO A 129 18.50 -4.72 -2.80
C PRO A 129 19.17 -5.91 -3.53
N PHE A 130 18.40 -6.71 -4.27
CA PHE A 130 18.88 -7.90 -4.99
C PHE A 130 18.80 -7.76 -6.52
N GLY A 131 18.35 -6.61 -7.03
CA GLY A 131 18.37 -6.30 -8.46
C GLY A 131 19.75 -5.78 -8.88
N ARG A 132 20.46 -6.56 -9.70
CA ARG A 132 21.82 -6.28 -10.17
C ARG A 132 21.97 -4.85 -10.73
N ARG A 133 23.10 -4.22 -10.38
CA ARG A 133 23.71 -3.11 -11.11
C ARG A 133 24.11 -3.53 -12.51
#